data_AF-A0A2Z6LLR4-F1
#
_entry.id   AF-A0A2Z6LLR4-F1
#
_cell.length_a   1.000
_cell.length_b   1.000
_cell.length_c   1.000
_cell.angle_alpha   90.00
_cell.angle_beta   90.00
_cell.angle_gamma   90.00
#
_symmetry.space_group_name_H-M   'P 1'
#
loop_
_entity.id
_entity.type
_entity.pdbx_description
1 polymer ?
#
loop_
_entity_poly.entity_id
_entity_poly.type
_entity_poly.pdbx_seq_one_letter_code
_entity_poly.pdbx_strand_id
1 'polypeptide(L)'
;MENAIFFFFHLMLSLSIFAVTEAAAPPPPPPSSCTDQLILFSPCLSYVSSPPNNLMETASTKCCDAFSSSFAPNSLCFCYLLRDEQFLGFPLNSTRLLSLSSLCLSPPPTTSALNFLCAESPALPPLGSADILLNPVNYSGTDFHN
;
A
#
# COMPACT_ATOMS: atom_id res chain seq x y z
N MET A 1 8.03 -65.63 -25.94
CA MET A 1 8.29 -64.96 -24.64
C MET A 1 8.60 -63.47 -24.84
N GLU A 2 8.69 -63.00 -26.09
CA GLU A 2 9.07 -61.62 -26.42
C GLU A 2 7.98 -60.58 -26.16
N ASN A 3 6.69 -60.92 -26.32
CA ASN A 3 5.58 -59.97 -26.10
C ASN A 3 5.46 -59.47 -24.65
N ALA A 4 5.85 -60.28 -23.66
CA ALA A 4 5.80 -59.89 -22.25
C ALA A 4 6.87 -58.85 -21.90
N ILE A 5 8.03 -58.92 -22.58
CA ILE A 5 9.15 -57.98 -22.37
C ILE A 5 8.77 -56.60 -22.91
N PHE A 6 8.13 -56.53 -24.09
CA PHE A 6 7.65 -55.26 -24.64
C PHE A 6 6.60 -54.57 -23.76
N PHE A 7 5.71 -55.34 -23.11
CA PHE A 7 4.72 -54.78 -22.17
C PHE A 7 5.37 -54.18 -20.92
N PHE A 8 6.41 -54.82 -20.38
CA PHE A 8 7.12 -54.32 -19.20
C PHE A 8 7.87 -53.01 -19.47
N PHE A 9 8.50 -52.88 -20.64
CA PHE A 9 9.18 -51.64 -21.02
C PHE A 9 8.21 -50.48 -21.21
N HIS A 10 7.03 -50.72 -21.79
CA HIS A 10 6.00 -49.70 -21.92
C HIS A 10 5.42 -49.23 -20.56
N LEU A 11 5.31 -50.14 -19.60
CA LEU A 11 4.82 -49.84 -18.24
C LEU A 11 5.83 -49.01 -17.43
N MET A 12 7.14 -49.22 -17.64
CA MET A 12 8.20 -48.45 -16.99
C MET A 12 8.38 -47.05 -17.62
N LEU A 13 8.13 -46.91 -18.93
CA LEU A 13 8.21 -45.62 -19.63
C LEU A 13 7.09 -44.66 -19.22
N SER A 14 5.89 -45.17 -18.89
CA SER A 14 4.75 -44.33 -18.50
C SER A 14 4.81 -43.84 -17.04
N LEU A 15 5.58 -44.51 -16.16
CA LEU A 15 5.64 -44.19 -14.73
C LEU A 15 6.56 -42.99 -14.40
N SER A 16 7.26 -42.44 -15.38
CA SER A 16 8.36 -41.48 -15.16
C SER A 16 7.96 -40.00 -15.28
N ILE A 17 6.68 -39.67 -15.44
CA ILE A 17 6.23 -38.27 -15.65
C ILE A 17 5.32 -37.81 -14.52
N PHE A 18 5.89 -37.67 -13.32
CA PHE A 18 5.36 -36.74 -12.32
C PHE A 18 6.38 -35.62 -12.15
N ALA A 19 6.39 -34.68 -13.10
CA ALA A 19 7.03 -33.40 -12.88
C ALA A 19 6.17 -32.63 -11.88
N VAL A 20 6.58 -32.61 -10.61
CA VAL A 20 6.05 -31.68 -9.63
C VAL A 20 6.55 -30.32 -10.06
N THR A 21 5.73 -29.59 -10.82
CA THR A 21 5.95 -28.16 -11.04
C THR A 21 5.68 -27.50 -9.70
N GLU A 22 6.73 -27.33 -8.91
CA GLU A 22 6.73 -26.44 -7.76
C GLU A 22 6.59 -25.03 -8.33
N ALA A 23 5.34 -24.58 -8.47
CA ALA A 23 5.04 -23.20 -8.80
C ALA A 23 5.52 -22.37 -7.61
N ALA A 24 6.70 -21.77 -7.74
CA ALA A 24 7.16 -20.76 -6.82
C ALA A 24 6.05 -19.71 -6.71
N ALA A 25 5.56 -19.48 -5.48
CA ALA A 25 4.57 -18.45 -5.23
C ALA A 25 5.10 -17.12 -5.79
N PRO A 26 4.26 -16.32 -6.47
CA PRO A 26 4.69 -15.02 -6.93
C PRO A 26 5.24 -14.23 -5.73
N PRO A 27 6.35 -13.48 -5.90
CA PRO A 27 6.89 -12.67 -4.83
C PRO A 27 5.78 -11.74 -4.31
N PRO A 28 5.76 -11.45 -3.00
CA PRO A 28 4.78 -10.53 -2.45
C PRO A 28 4.86 -9.20 -3.21
N PRO A 29 3.71 -8.55 -3.45
CA PRO A 29 3.70 -7.25 -4.11
C PRO A 29 4.61 -6.27 -3.33
N PRO A 30 5.29 -5.36 -4.03
CA PRO A 30 6.14 -4.37 -3.36
C PRO A 30 5.31 -3.60 -2.32
N PRO A 31 5.90 -3.20 -1.18
CA PRO A 31 5.20 -2.39 -0.20
C PRO A 31 4.68 -1.12 -0.90
N SER A 32 3.39 -0.83 -0.72
CA SER A 32 2.80 0.41 -1.23
C SER A 32 3.57 1.60 -0.65
N SER A 33 4.03 2.52 -1.49
CA SER A 33 4.79 3.67 -1.03
C SER A 33 3.89 4.63 -0.23
N CYS A 34 4.46 5.43 0.67
CA CYS A 34 3.67 6.46 1.36
C CYS A 34 3.06 7.46 0.35
N THR A 35 3.72 7.71 -0.77
CA THR A 35 3.17 8.52 -1.86
C THR A 35 1.86 7.93 -2.40
N ASP A 36 1.78 6.62 -2.64
CA ASP A 36 0.55 5.98 -3.12
C ASP A 36 -0.60 6.18 -2.12
N GLN A 37 -0.31 6.07 -0.83
CA GLN A 37 -1.30 6.24 0.24
C GLN A 37 -1.78 7.69 0.36
N LEU A 38 -0.87 8.66 0.22
CA LEU A 38 -1.21 10.08 0.21
C LEU A 38 -2.00 10.48 -1.05
N ILE A 39 -1.80 9.80 -2.18
CA ILE A 39 -2.62 9.99 -3.38
C ILE A 39 -4.04 9.46 -3.17
N LEU A 40 -4.18 8.27 -2.57
CA LEU A 40 -5.48 7.67 -2.24
C LEU A 40 -6.29 8.54 -1.27
N PHE A 41 -5.61 9.36 -0.46
CA PHE A 41 -6.24 10.32 0.44
C PHE A 41 -6.87 11.54 -0.24
N SER A 42 -6.61 11.75 -1.54
CA SER A 42 -7.13 12.91 -2.29
C SER A 42 -8.62 13.23 -2.11
N PRO A 43 -9.56 12.26 -1.96
CA PRO A 43 -10.98 12.58 -1.75
C PRO A 43 -11.27 13.34 -0.45
N CYS A 44 -10.35 13.36 0.51
CA CYS A 44 -10.49 14.06 1.78
C CYS A 44 -9.97 15.50 1.76
N LEU A 45 -9.24 15.92 0.72
CA LEU A 45 -8.55 17.21 0.70
C LEU A 45 -9.50 18.38 0.90
N SER A 46 -10.67 18.37 0.26
CA SER A 46 -11.68 19.41 0.39
C SER A 46 -12.15 19.62 1.84
N TYR A 47 -12.04 18.60 2.69
CA TYR A 47 -12.39 18.67 4.11
C TYR A 47 -11.21 19.10 4.98
N VAL A 48 -10.02 18.50 4.78
CA VAL A 48 -8.85 18.72 5.64
C VAL A 48 -8.00 19.92 5.27
N SER A 49 -8.26 20.56 4.12
CA SER A 49 -7.54 21.78 3.72
C SER A 49 -7.87 22.96 4.62
N SER A 50 -6.96 23.93 4.69
CA SER A 50 -7.24 25.28 5.17
C SER A 50 -7.78 26.16 4.01
N PRO A 51 -8.37 27.34 4.31
CA PRO A 51 -8.80 28.29 3.28
C PRO A 51 -7.69 28.61 2.28
N PRO A 52 -8.00 28.75 0.98
CA PRO A 52 -9.34 28.72 0.37
C PRO A 52 -9.83 27.33 -0.08
N ASN A 53 -9.06 26.26 0.18
CA ASN A 53 -9.32 24.93 -0.38
C ASN A 53 -10.27 24.07 0.48
N ASN A 54 -10.76 24.57 1.62
CA ASN A 54 -11.68 23.88 2.53
C ASN A 54 -13.13 23.85 2.01
N LEU A 55 -13.35 23.35 0.79
CA LEU A 55 -14.64 23.38 0.11
C LEU A 55 -15.73 22.54 0.80
N MET A 56 -15.36 21.65 1.73
CA MET A 56 -16.30 20.81 2.49
C MET A 56 -16.17 21.04 3.99
N GLU A 57 -17.30 21.27 4.66
CA GLU A 57 -17.37 21.40 6.12
C GLU A 57 -17.38 20.03 6.84
N THR A 58 -17.79 18.97 6.13
CA THR A 58 -17.88 17.61 6.68
C THR A 58 -17.09 16.63 5.83
N ALA A 59 -16.60 15.55 6.46
CA ALA A 59 -15.98 14.46 5.74
C ALA A 59 -17.06 13.70 4.94
N SER A 60 -16.89 13.61 3.62
CA SER A 60 -17.81 12.84 2.78
C SER A 60 -17.65 11.34 3.02
N THR A 61 -18.67 10.55 2.67
CA THR A 61 -18.58 9.08 2.68
C THR A 61 -17.38 8.59 1.85
N LYS A 62 -17.17 9.15 0.66
CA LYS A 62 -16.01 8.84 -0.20
C LYS A 62 -14.67 9.14 0.48
N CYS A 63 -14.59 10.24 1.23
CA CYS A 63 -13.40 10.54 2.02
C CYS A 63 -13.20 9.47 3.11
N CYS A 64 -14.24 9.13 3.87
CA CYS A 64 -14.11 8.13 4.92
C CYS A 64 -13.75 6.74 4.39
N ASP A 65 -14.31 6.32 3.25
CA ASP A 65 -13.97 5.06 2.60
C ASP A 65 -12.49 5.03 2.18
N ALA A 66 -12.02 6.12 1.56
CA ALA A 66 -10.63 6.27 1.14
C ALA A 66 -9.66 6.33 2.33
N PHE A 67 -9.99 7.12 3.36
CA PHE A 67 -9.20 7.25 4.58
C PHE A 67 -9.11 5.92 5.33
N SER A 68 -10.22 5.22 5.56
CA SER A 68 -10.23 3.93 6.24
C SER A 68 -9.38 2.88 5.50
N SER A 69 -9.51 2.82 4.17
CA SER A 69 -8.76 1.88 3.34
C SER A 69 -7.25 2.14 3.33
N SER A 70 -6.82 3.40 3.43
CA SER A 70 -5.40 3.80 3.43
C SER A 70 -4.78 3.85 4.84
N PHE A 71 -5.59 4.05 5.88
CA PHE A 71 -5.15 4.14 7.27
C PHE A 71 -4.69 2.80 7.84
N ALA A 72 -5.42 1.71 7.59
CA ALA A 72 -5.11 0.39 8.16
C ALA A 72 -3.70 -0.14 7.77
N PRO A 73 -3.26 -0.07 6.51
CA PRO A 73 -1.94 -0.58 6.15
C PRO A 73 -0.80 0.41 6.44
N ASN A 74 -1.05 1.72 6.50
CA ASN A 74 0.00 2.75 6.39
C ASN A 74 -0.28 4.04 7.18
N SER A 75 -0.86 3.93 8.38
CA SER A 75 -1.23 5.06 9.23
C SER A 75 -0.11 6.08 9.48
N LEU A 76 1.16 5.64 9.50
CA LEU A 76 2.33 6.51 9.68
C LEU A 76 2.59 7.45 8.49
N CYS A 77 2.13 7.13 7.28
CA CYS A 77 2.32 8.00 6.11
C CYS A 77 1.57 9.34 6.26
N PHE A 78 0.44 9.34 6.98
CA PHE A 78 -0.32 10.55 7.25
C PHE A 78 0.42 11.53 8.17
N CYS A 79 1.44 11.07 8.89
CA CYS A 79 2.26 11.94 9.72
C CYS A 79 3.09 12.95 8.90
N TYR A 80 3.34 12.69 7.61
CA TYR A 80 3.93 13.69 6.72
C TYR A 80 3.08 14.96 6.68
N LEU A 81 1.76 14.80 6.58
CA LEU A 81 0.80 15.90 6.50
C LEU A 81 0.62 16.66 7.82
N LEU A 82 0.91 16.02 8.96
CA LEU A 82 0.85 16.66 10.28
C LEU A 82 2.15 17.39 10.64
N ARG A 83 3.30 16.90 10.16
CA ARG A 83 4.59 17.54 10.40
C ARG A 83 4.83 18.70 9.46
N ASP A 84 4.37 18.57 8.23
CA ASP A 84 4.42 19.60 7.22
C ASP A 84 3.04 19.79 6.61
N GLU A 85 2.29 20.75 7.16
CA GLU A 85 0.96 21.11 6.67
C GLU A 85 0.97 21.69 5.25
N GLN A 86 2.15 22.02 4.70
CA GLN A 86 2.33 22.54 3.34
C GLN A 86 2.84 21.48 2.37
N PHE A 87 2.95 20.22 2.81
CA PHE A 87 3.51 19.11 2.02
C PHE A 87 2.85 18.93 0.63
N LEU A 88 1.56 19.25 0.51
CA LEU A 88 0.80 19.15 -0.75
C LEU A 88 0.83 20.43 -1.60
N GLY A 89 1.62 21.43 -1.22
CA GLY A 89 1.70 22.73 -1.89
C GLY A 89 0.61 23.72 -1.47
N PHE A 90 -0.23 23.37 -0.50
CA PHE A 90 -1.23 24.24 0.12
C PHE A 90 -1.41 23.87 1.60
N PRO A 91 -1.83 24.81 2.45
CA PRO A 91 -1.96 24.56 3.88
C PRO A 91 -3.11 23.59 4.18
N LEU A 92 -2.81 22.58 4.99
CA LEU A 92 -3.80 21.71 5.61
C LEU A 92 -4.24 22.26 6.98
N ASN A 93 -5.30 21.69 7.53
CA ASN A 93 -5.78 21.93 8.87
C ASN A 93 -5.55 20.65 9.68
N SER A 94 -4.50 20.63 10.50
CA SER A 94 -4.14 19.46 11.34
C SER A 94 -5.28 19.00 12.23
N THR A 95 -6.07 19.90 12.81
CA THR A 95 -7.23 19.54 13.64
C THR A 95 -8.25 18.70 12.86
N ARG A 96 -8.58 19.11 11.63
CA ARG A 96 -9.50 18.34 10.76
C ARG A 96 -8.89 17.02 10.30
N LEU A 97 -7.60 17.00 10.02
CA LEU A 97 -6.90 15.77 9.65
C LEU A 97 -6.91 14.76 10.82
N LEU A 98 -6.66 15.22 12.05
CA LEU A 98 -6.70 14.41 13.26
C LEU A 98 -8.11 13.92 13.60
N SER A 99 -9.16 14.67 13.25
CA SER A 99 -10.54 14.25 13.49
C SER A 99 -10.99 13.12 12.58
N LEU A 100 -10.36 12.91 11.41
CA LEU A 100 -10.75 11.84 10.49
C LEU A 100 -10.69 10.45 11.13
N SER A 101 -9.72 10.19 12.02
CA SER A 101 -9.67 8.90 12.73
C SER A 101 -10.90 8.66 13.58
N SER A 102 -11.47 9.71 14.20
CA SER A 102 -12.70 9.59 15.00
C SER A 102 -13.97 9.55 14.14
N LEU A 103 -13.94 10.17 12.96
CA LEU A 103 -15.12 10.30 12.08
C LEU A 103 -15.29 9.10 11.15
N CYS A 104 -14.20 8.51 10.68
CA CYS A 104 -14.20 7.58 9.56
C CYS A 104 -13.80 6.14 9.93
N LEU A 105 -13.18 5.90 11.09
CA LEU A 105 -12.83 4.55 11.54
C LEU A 105 -13.97 3.92 12.34
N SER A 106 -14.15 2.61 12.17
CA SER A 106 -15.12 1.82 12.92
C SER A 106 -14.46 0.53 13.43
N PRO A 107 -14.44 0.27 14.76
CA PRO A 107 -14.92 1.17 15.82
C PRO A 107 -14.07 2.45 15.92
N PRO A 108 -14.64 3.57 16.38
CA PRO A 108 -13.87 4.79 16.58
C PRO A 108 -12.81 4.58 17.67
N PRO A 109 -11.55 4.97 17.44
CA PRO A 109 -10.52 4.87 18.46
C PRO A 109 -10.83 5.81 19.62
N THR A 110 -10.49 5.40 20.85
CA THR A 110 -10.73 6.16 22.09
C THR A 110 -9.94 7.47 22.16
N THR A 111 -8.90 7.59 21.34
CA THR A 111 -8.03 8.76 21.18
C THR A 111 -7.84 9.06 19.70
N SER A 112 -7.43 10.30 19.34
CA SER A 112 -6.96 10.60 17.98
C SER A 112 -5.76 9.71 17.64
N ALA A 113 -6.04 8.54 17.06
CA ALA A 113 -5.06 7.48 16.81
C ALA A 113 -3.88 8.05 16.00
N LEU A 114 -4.18 8.93 15.04
CA LEU A 114 -3.19 9.59 14.22
C LEU A 114 -2.23 10.47 15.04
N ASN A 115 -2.71 11.22 16.03
CA ASN A 115 -1.85 12.08 16.86
C ASN A 115 -0.86 11.26 17.69
N PHE A 116 -1.34 10.20 18.34
CA PHE A 116 -0.51 9.31 19.15
C PHE A 116 0.54 8.59 18.31
N LEU A 117 0.14 8.02 17.16
CA LEU A 117 1.05 7.34 16.24
C LEU A 117 2.18 8.25 15.74
N CYS A 118 1.86 9.49 15.39
CA CYS A 118 2.85 10.43 14.88
C CYS A 118 3.80 10.98 15.95
N ALA A 119 3.36 11.00 17.22
CA ALA A 119 4.17 11.38 18.37
C ALA A 119 5.12 10.26 18.79
N GLU A 120 4.68 9.00 18.74
CA GLU A 120 5.50 7.83 19.12
C GLU A 120 6.56 7.46 18.08
N SER A 121 6.34 7.79 16.80
CA SER A 121 7.26 7.40 15.72
C SER A 121 8.15 8.55 15.29
N PRO A 122 9.40 8.69 15.76
CA PRO A 122 10.27 9.79 15.34
C PRO A 122 10.66 9.73 13.86
N ALA A 123 10.81 8.52 13.29
CA ALA A 123 11.08 8.30 11.87
C ALA A 123 9.79 8.01 11.10
N LEU A 124 9.69 8.51 9.86
CA LEU A 124 8.60 8.21 8.95
C LEU A 124 9.04 7.19 7.89
N PRO A 125 8.12 6.34 7.41
CA PRO A 125 8.43 5.44 6.30
C PRO A 125 8.84 6.22 5.06
N PRO A 126 9.65 5.64 4.15
CA PRO A 126 10.06 6.32 2.93
C PRO A 126 8.85 6.71 2.08
N LEU A 127 8.89 7.93 1.52
CA LEU A 127 7.85 8.45 0.62
C LEU A 127 7.71 7.60 -0.64
N GLY A 128 8.83 7.23 -1.24
CA GLY A 128 8.92 6.36 -2.42
C GLY A 128 10.37 6.23 -2.89
N SER A 129 10.68 5.10 -3.53
CA SER A 129 11.93 4.77 -4.26
C SER A 129 13.28 4.81 -3.52
N ALA A 130 13.35 5.16 -2.24
CA ALA A 130 14.62 5.22 -1.51
C ALA A 130 15.35 3.86 -1.36
N ASP A 131 14.69 2.73 -1.64
CA ASP A 131 15.30 1.40 -1.66
C ASP A 131 15.96 1.01 -3.00
N ILE A 132 15.85 1.83 -4.06
CA ILE A 132 16.51 1.51 -5.34
C ILE A 132 18.00 1.87 -5.33
N LEU A 133 18.47 2.72 -4.41
CA LEU A 133 19.88 3.13 -4.34
C LEU A 133 20.72 2.36 -3.32
N LEU A 134 20.10 1.62 -2.39
CA LEU A 134 20.84 0.78 -1.43
C LEU A 134 21.02 -0.66 -1.91
N ASN A 135 20.37 -1.04 -3.01
CA ASN A 135 20.62 -2.30 -3.68
C ASN A 135 20.57 -2.05 -5.20
N PRO A 136 21.64 -2.30 -5.98
CA PRO A 136 21.55 -2.27 -7.44
C PRO A 136 20.68 -3.46 -7.87
N VAL A 137 19.36 -3.27 -7.83
CA VAL A 137 18.42 -4.13 -8.52
C VAL A 137 18.73 -3.94 -10.00
N ASN A 138 19.30 -4.97 -10.61
CA ASN A 138 19.49 -5.08 -12.05
C ASN A 138 18.11 -5.05 -12.71
N TYR A 139 17.56 -3.86 -12.88
CA TYR A 139 16.35 -3.62 -13.63
C TYR A 139 16.72 -3.74 -15.10
N SER A 140 16.78 -4.98 -15.58
CA SER A 140 16.82 -5.27 -17.01
C SER A 140 15.50 -4.79 -17.59
N GLY A 141 15.53 -3.57 -18.11
CA GLY A 141 14.40 -2.96 -18.79
C GLY A 141 14.01 -3.76 -20.02
N THR A 142 12.75 -4.18 -20.05
CA THR A 142 11.95 -4.59 -21.22
C THR A 142 10.52 -4.26 -20.79
N ASP A 143 9.72 -3.39 -21.38
CA ASP A 143 9.71 -2.80 -22.72
C ASP A 143 8.82 -1.54 -22.62
N PHE A 144 9.28 -0.42 -23.19
CA PHE A 144 8.39 0.68 -23.58
C PHE A 144 8.05 0.45 -25.05
N HIS A 145 6.77 0.18 -25.32
CA HIS A 145 6.01 0.52 -26.54
C HIS A 145 6.77 0.58 -27.89
N ASN A 146 6.53 -0.43 -28.76
CA ASN A 146 5.93 -0.27 -30.10
C ASN A 146 5.55 -1.64 -30.69
#